data_AF-A0A947NTP9-F1
#
_entry.id   AF-A0A947NTP9-F1
#
_cell.length_a   1.000
_cell.length_b   1.000
_cell.length_c   1.000
_cell.angle_alpha   90.00
_cell.angle_beta   90.00
_cell.angle_gamma   90.00
#
_symmetry.space_group_name_H-M   'P 1'
#
loop_
_entity.id
_entity.type
_entity.pdbx_description
1 polymer ?
#
loop_
_entity_poly.entity_id
_entity_poly.type
_entity_poly.pdbx_seq_one_letter_code
_entity_poly.pdbx_strand_id
1 'polypeptide(L)'
;MMQKILGGFVLALTLIFSASPGNATLTTDLQDLVAQETIMRDQLADISVNQGGTCTQLGTLNTSMEEYLAMVTSVISQLTIPVTLTSTDAISLDTLSTLTTEMAADSVRLSWELRNIENVAELFEYRAALSAMLRLSDDIGKMADRILEMADRILVMADNIGAMADRILITQQLQNSNVALTQASILTTQTNMVAMSDSLSSIAYNMTLGLVKTDAVVLENDMGATTLTSVNMATELDSLAARTSLLLAGTESLYTLINQNSQSASHFINSDTLTLLGDLSTINKALSLSLEAYANTINQIAPLTQIPVLSDATASMLRLTTDIGKMSDRIMEMTDKIIVMADNIGLMSDRIVTTQDLQQTNIELTGGSLLTAQSVTLTVIKNFL
;
A
#
# COMPACT_ATOMS: atom_id res chain seq x y z
N MET A 1 -51.41 66.11 -44.84
CA MET A 1 -51.23 66.94 -43.62
C MET A 1 -52.42 66.60 -42.73
N MET A 2 -52.38 65.68 -41.77
CA MET A 2 -51.47 65.56 -40.63
C MET A 2 -51.66 64.13 -40.05
N GLN A 3 -50.80 63.17 -40.41
CA GLN A 3 -50.78 61.80 -39.87
C GLN A 3 -49.33 61.40 -39.55
N LYS A 4 -48.69 62.20 -38.68
CA LYS A 4 -47.36 61.95 -38.12
C LYS A 4 -47.40 62.19 -36.60
N ILE A 5 -48.28 61.48 -35.89
CA ILE A 5 -48.23 61.36 -34.41
C ILE A 5 -48.82 59.99 -34.03
N LEU A 6 -48.13 58.89 -34.33
CA LEU A 6 -48.26 57.62 -33.61
C LEU A 6 -47.14 56.69 -34.04
N GLY A 7 -46.18 56.48 -33.16
CA GLY A 7 -44.96 55.74 -33.43
C GLY A 7 -43.78 56.26 -32.62
N GLY A 8 -44.06 56.75 -31.40
CA GLY A 8 -43.04 56.98 -30.40
C GLY A 8 -42.54 55.62 -29.93
N PHE A 9 -41.50 55.14 -30.60
CA PHE A 9 -40.69 54.01 -30.18
C PHE A 9 -40.14 54.39 -28.80
N VAL A 10 -40.79 53.89 -27.74
CA VAL A 10 -40.22 53.85 -26.41
C VAL A 10 -39.09 52.83 -26.50
N LEU A 11 -37.94 53.28 -26.98
CA LEU A 11 -36.66 52.62 -26.78
C LEU A 11 -36.39 52.78 -25.28
N ALA A 12 -36.94 51.86 -24.49
CA ALA A 12 -36.55 51.67 -23.11
C ALA A 12 -35.10 51.22 -23.14
N LEU A 13 -34.21 52.21 -23.07
CA LEU A 13 -32.80 52.06 -22.77
C LEU A 13 -32.71 51.42 -21.38
N THR A 14 -32.76 50.10 -21.32
CA THR A 14 -32.29 49.35 -20.15
C THR A 14 -30.78 49.51 -20.10
N LEU A 15 -30.35 50.60 -19.45
CA LEU A 15 -29.07 50.69 -18.78
C LEU A 15 -29.03 49.59 -17.73
N ILE A 16 -28.57 48.40 -18.11
CA ILE A 16 -28.03 47.45 -17.14
C ILE A 16 -26.64 47.95 -16.80
N PHE A 17 -26.61 48.86 -15.83
CA PHE A 17 -25.42 49.11 -15.03
C PHE A 17 -25.20 47.86 -14.15
N SER A 18 -24.35 46.94 -14.57
CA SER A 18 -23.67 46.02 -13.65
C SER A 18 -22.31 46.60 -13.31
N ALA A 19 -22.32 47.69 -12.53
CA ALA A 19 -21.16 48.05 -11.75
C ALA A 19 -21.00 47.01 -10.62
N SER A 20 -20.08 46.06 -10.81
CA SER A 20 -19.42 45.36 -9.71
C SER A 20 -18.05 44.85 -10.18
N PRO A 21 -16.94 45.41 -9.69
CA PRO A 21 -15.66 44.72 -9.68
C PRO A 21 -15.65 43.79 -8.46
N GLY A 22 -16.50 42.76 -8.49
CA GLY A 22 -16.56 41.72 -7.48
C GLY A 22 -16.16 40.43 -8.15
N ASN A 23 -14.93 39.96 -7.90
CA ASN A 23 -14.37 38.74 -8.49
C ASN A 23 -15.39 37.59 -8.46
N ALA A 24 -16.01 37.29 -9.61
CA ALA A 24 -16.80 36.10 -9.76
C ALA A 24 -15.86 34.90 -9.98
N THR A 25 -16.43 33.70 -10.06
CA THR A 25 -15.64 32.55 -10.52
C THR A 25 -15.29 32.75 -11.99
N LEU A 26 -14.10 32.33 -12.42
CA LEU A 26 -13.64 32.42 -13.82
C LEU A 26 -14.72 32.00 -14.85
N THR A 27 -15.52 30.99 -14.52
CA THR A 27 -16.66 30.54 -15.33
C THR A 27 -17.71 31.62 -15.57
N THR A 28 -18.08 32.35 -14.52
CA THR A 28 -19.04 33.45 -14.61
C THR A 28 -18.45 34.61 -15.39
N ASP A 29 -17.19 34.97 -15.12
CA ASP A 29 -16.52 36.05 -15.84
C ASP A 29 -16.40 35.73 -17.35
N LEU A 30 -16.10 34.49 -17.72
CA LEU A 30 -16.08 34.05 -19.13
C LEU A 30 -17.47 34.04 -19.78
N GLN A 31 -18.52 33.67 -19.04
CA GLN A 31 -19.90 33.71 -19.54
C GLN A 31 -20.40 35.15 -19.71
N ASP A 32 -20.01 36.06 -18.82
CA ASP A 32 -20.32 37.49 -18.91
C ASP A 32 -19.61 38.12 -20.12
N LEU A 33 -18.36 37.72 -20.40
CA LEU A 33 -17.68 38.08 -21.63
C LEU A 33 -18.44 37.58 -22.88
N VAL A 34 -18.88 36.32 -22.89
CA VAL A 34 -19.65 35.75 -24.03
C VAL A 34 -20.94 36.53 -24.24
N ALA A 35 -21.66 36.84 -23.15
CA ALA A 35 -22.90 37.60 -23.21
C ALA A 35 -22.67 39.01 -23.77
N GLN A 36 -21.64 39.71 -23.29
CA GLN A 36 -21.31 41.05 -23.77
C GLN A 36 -20.89 41.06 -25.24
N GLU A 37 -20.04 40.11 -25.67
CA GLU A 37 -19.60 40.02 -27.06
C GLU A 37 -20.75 39.68 -28.00
N THR A 38 -21.69 38.83 -27.56
CA THR A 38 -22.93 38.56 -28.31
C THR A 38 -23.76 39.83 -28.52
N ILE A 39 -23.93 40.64 -27.47
CA ILE A 39 -24.65 41.92 -27.55
C ILE A 39 -23.95 42.87 -28.54
N MET A 40 -22.62 42.98 -28.48
CA MET A 40 -21.86 43.82 -29.40
C MET A 40 -21.96 43.33 -30.85
N ARG A 41 -21.90 42.02 -31.08
CA ARG A 41 -22.12 41.43 -32.41
C ARG A 41 -23.52 41.76 -32.92
N ASP A 42 -24.55 41.59 -32.11
CA ASP A 42 -25.93 41.90 -32.50
C ASP A 42 -26.10 43.38 -32.85
N GLN A 43 -25.48 44.28 -32.08
CA GLN A 43 -25.43 45.71 -32.39
C GLN A 43 -24.71 45.98 -33.72
N LEU A 44 -23.59 45.30 -33.99
CA LEU A 44 -22.83 45.46 -35.23
C LEU A 44 -23.59 44.91 -36.46
N ALA A 45 -24.30 43.80 -36.30
CA ALA A 45 -25.14 43.20 -37.34
C ALA A 45 -26.34 44.09 -37.72
N ASP A 46 -26.93 44.81 -36.75
CA ASP A 46 -28.09 45.69 -36.96
C ASP A 46 -27.73 47.06 -37.58
N ILE A 47 -26.46 47.47 -37.53
CA ILE A 47 -26.01 48.69 -38.21
C ILE A 47 -26.13 48.50 -39.73
N SER A 48 -26.77 49.46 -40.39
CA SER A 48 -26.86 49.56 -41.85
C SER A 48 -26.64 51.02 -42.26
N VAL A 49 -25.73 51.25 -43.19
CA VAL A 49 -25.29 52.59 -43.62
C VAL A 49 -26.39 53.39 -44.34
N ASN A 50 -27.45 52.73 -44.81
CA ASN A 50 -28.52 53.34 -45.63
C ASN A 50 -29.58 54.14 -44.85
N GLN A 51 -29.53 54.17 -43.52
CA GLN A 51 -30.51 54.86 -42.66
C GLN A 51 -29.75 55.80 -41.73
N GLY A 52 -29.81 57.11 -41.96
CA GLY A 52 -29.03 58.10 -41.20
C GLY A 52 -29.07 57.87 -39.68
N GLY A 53 -27.91 57.99 -39.02
CA GLY A 53 -27.71 57.63 -37.60
C GLY A 53 -26.47 56.76 -37.33
N THR A 54 -25.81 56.27 -38.38
CA THR A 54 -24.64 55.38 -38.35
C THR A 54 -23.51 55.86 -37.44
N CYS A 55 -23.24 57.17 -37.41
CA CYS A 55 -22.17 57.74 -36.58
C CYS A 55 -22.42 57.62 -35.07
N THR A 56 -23.68 57.77 -34.63
CA THR A 56 -24.05 57.63 -33.21
C THR A 56 -24.02 56.17 -32.80
N GLN A 57 -24.53 55.27 -33.66
CA GLN A 57 -24.50 53.82 -33.41
C GLN A 57 -23.08 53.26 -33.35
N LEU A 58 -22.20 53.65 -34.29
CA LEU A 58 -20.78 53.29 -34.25
C LEU A 58 -20.05 53.90 -33.04
N GLY A 59 -20.42 55.11 -32.62
CA GLY A 59 -19.90 55.73 -31.41
C GLY A 59 -20.26 54.96 -30.14
N THR A 60 -21.52 54.53 -30.00
CA THR A 60 -21.97 53.70 -28.88
C THR A 60 -21.28 52.33 -28.89
N LEU A 61 -21.15 51.70 -30.06
CA LEU A 61 -20.43 50.42 -30.18
C LEU A 61 -18.96 50.54 -29.78
N ASN A 62 -18.29 51.64 -30.17
CA ASN A 62 -16.91 51.90 -29.75
C ASN A 62 -16.77 52.03 -28.23
N THR A 63 -17.71 52.69 -27.54
CA THR A 63 -17.72 52.73 -26.08
C THR A 63 -17.92 51.34 -25.47
N SER A 64 -18.83 50.53 -26.01
CA SER A 64 -19.04 49.15 -25.55
C SER A 64 -17.81 48.25 -25.77
N MET A 65 -17.03 48.46 -26.84
CA MET A 65 -15.76 47.76 -27.06
C MET A 65 -14.67 48.15 -26.06
N GLU A 66 -14.57 49.44 -25.71
CA GLU A 66 -13.63 49.91 -24.68
C GLU A 66 -13.95 49.26 -23.32
N GLU A 67 -15.24 49.15 -22.97
CA GLU A 67 -15.70 48.46 -21.77
C GLU A 67 -15.41 46.95 -21.81
N TYR A 68 -15.65 46.29 -22.95
CA TYR A 68 -15.33 44.87 -23.13
C TYR A 68 -13.82 44.60 -23.02
N LEU A 69 -12.96 45.42 -23.64
CA LEU A 69 -11.51 45.31 -23.51
C LEU A 69 -11.06 45.42 -22.04
N ALA A 70 -11.69 46.30 -21.26
CA ALA A 70 -11.41 46.41 -19.82
C ALA A 70 -11.80 45.12 -19.08
N MET A 71 -12.95 44.51 -19.38
CA MET A 71 -13.38 43.25 -18.79
C MET A 71 -12.44 42.09 -19.14
N VAL A 72 -12.06 41.94 -20.42
CA VAL A 72 -11.06 40.94 -20.83
C VAL A 72 -9.74 41.17 -20.07
N THR A 73 -9.35 42.42 -19.78
CA THR A 73 -8.11 42.72 -19.02
C THR A 73 -8.18 42.25 -17.59
N SER A 74 -9.34 42.43 -16.96
CA SER A 74 -9.58 41.88 -15.63
C SER A 74 -9.48 40.36 -15.64
N VAL A 75 -10.12 39.68 -16.59
CA VAL A 75 -10.12 38.20 -16.65
C VAL A 75 -8.72 37.64 -16.89
N ILE A 76 -7.94 38.24 -17.80
CA ILE A 76 -6.53 37.84 -18.03
C ILE A 76 -5.69 38.00 -16.77
N SER A 77 -5.91 39.08 -16.01
CA SER A 77 -5.17 39.32 -14.76
C SER A 77 -5.53 38.33 -13.65
N GLN A 78 -6.73 37.75 -13.69
CA GLN A 78 -7.21 36.77 -12.72
C GLN A 78 -6.71 35.34 -13.00
N LEU A 79 -6.17 35.07 -14.20
CA LEU A 79 -5.53 33.80 -14.56
C LEU A 79 -4.17 33.65 -13.82
N THR A 80 -4.24 33.48 -12.50
CA THR A 80 -3.09 33.23 -11.63
C THR A 80 -3.06 31.73 -11.30
N ILE A 81 -1.89 31.10 -11.44
CA ILE A 81 -1.70 29.65 -11.27
C ILE A 81 -1.97 29.25 -9.80
N PRO A 82 -2.64 28.10 -9.52
CA PRO A 82 -3.21 27.12 -10.45
C PRO A 82 -4.70 27.38 -10.75
N VAL A 83 -5.05 27.40 -12.04
CA VAL A 83 -6.45 27.52 -12.52
C VAL A 83 -6.96 26.14 -12.92
N THR A 84 -8.17 25.79 -12.48
CA THR A 84 -8.89 24.59 -12.94
C THR A 84 -9.96 25.04 -13.93
N LEU A 85 -9.82 24.65 -15.19
CA LEU A 85 -10.81 24.91 -16.23
C LEU A 85 -11.87 23.81 -16.21
N THR A 86 -13.14 24.21 -16.16
CA THR A 86 -14.27 23.33 -16.37
C THR A 86 -14.56 23.17 -17.87
N SER A 87 -15.35 22.16 -18.24
CA SER A 87 -15.83 22.02 -19.63
C SER A 87 -16.62 23.23 -20.10
N THR A 88 -17.31 23.90 -19.19
CA THR A 88 -18.05 25.15 -19.46
C THR A 88 -17.11 26.28 -19.83
N ASP A 89 -15.96 26.41 -19.17
CA ASP A 89 -14.98 27.46 -19.45
C ASP A 89 -14.37 27.30 -20.84
N ALA A 90 -14.08 26.06 -21.24
CA ALA A 90 -13.58 25.75 -22.57
C ALA A 90 -14.60 26.08 -23.68
N ILE A 91 -15.88 25.79 -23.44
CA ILE A 91 -16.98 26.15 -24.37
C ILE A 91 -17.11 27.68 -24.47
N SER A 92 -17.00 28.41 -23.35
CA SER A 92 -17.04 29.87 -23.37
C SER A 92 -15.89 30.46 -24.18
N LEU A 93 -14.65 29.97 -24.03
CA LEU A 93 -13.50 30.44 -24.81
C LEU A 93 -13.64 30.16 -26.32
N ASP A 94 -14.15 28.98 -26.69
CA ASP A 94 -14.45 28.63 -28.08
C ASP A 94 -15.55 29.53 -28.67
N THR A 95 -16.57 29.85 -27.87
CA THR A 95 -17.65 30.76 -28.25
C THR A 95 -17.15 32.19 -28.44
N LEU A 96 -16.29 32.70 -27.55
CA LEU A 96 -15.64 34.01 -27.70
C LEU A 96 -14.83 34.07 -29.00
N SER A 97 -14.00 33.05 -29.27
CA SER A 97 -13.24 32.98 -30.51
C SER A 97 -14.14 33.00 -31.75
N THR A 98 -15.27 32.29 -31.71
CA THR A 98 -16.24 32.27 -32.81
C THR A 98 -16.89 33.64 -32.99
N LEU A 99 -17.38 34.27 -31.92
CA LEU A 99 -18.01 35.59 -31.96
C LEU A 99 -17.07 36.67 -32.51
N THR A 100 -15.78 36.64 -32.13
CA THR A 100 -14.79 37.59 -32.66
C THR A 100 -14.62 37.44 -34.18
N THR A 101 -14.65 36.22 -34.70
CA THR A 101 -14.61 35.98 -36.16
C THR A 101 -15.88 36.44 -36.87
N GLU A 102 -17.06 36.30 -36.25
CA GLU A 102 -18.32 36.81 -36.78
C GLU A 102 -18.32 38.35 -36.83
N MET A 103 -17.84 39.02 -35.76
CA MET A 103 -17.72 40.48 -35.72
C MET A 103 -16.72 41.02 -36.77
N ALA A 104 -15.64 40.29 -37.03
CA ALA A 104 -14.72 40.63 -38.12
C ALA A 104 -15.41 40.53 -39.49
N ALA A 105 -16.25 39.52 -39.71
CA ALA A 105 -17.03 39.38 -40.94
C ALA A 105 -18.07 40.51 -41.11
N ASP A 106 -18.76 40.90 -40.04
CA ASP A 106 -19.71 42.02 -40.05
C ASP A 106 -19.03 43.38 -40.28
N SER A 107 -17.81 43.56 -39.75
CA SER A 107 -16.99 44.74 -40.03
C SER A 107 -16.63 44.84 -41.52
N VAL A 108 -16.32 43.70 -42.15
CA VAL A 108 -16.09 43.63 -43.60
C VAL A 108 -17.37 43.93 -44.38
N ARG A 109 -18.52 43.38 -43.97
CA ARG A 109 -19.83 43.70 -44.58
C ARG A 109 -20.10 45.20 -44.57
N LEU A 110 -19.96 45.85 -43.43
CA LEU A 110 -20.19 47.29 -43.32
C LEU A 110 -19.19 48.12 -44.14
N SER A 111 -17.95 47.65 -44.29
CA SER A 111 -16.97 48.26 -45.19
C SER A 111 -17.42 48.23 -46.66
N TRP A 112 -18.10 47.15 -47.09
CA TRP A 112 -18.72 47.07 -48.42
C TRP A 112 -19.91 48.01 -48.56
N GLU A 113 -20.75 48.14 -47.53
CA GLU A 113 -21.88 49.08 -47.53
C GLU A 113 -21.41 50.54 -47.63
N LEU A 114 -20.35 50.91 -46.90
CA LEU A 114 -19.75 52.24 -46.99
C LEU A 114 -19.25 52.56 -48.41
N ARG A 115 -18.67 51.58 -49.12
CA ARG A 115 -18.18 51.78 -50.50
C ARG A 115 -19.28 52.10 -51.51
N ASN A 116 -20.53 51.75 -51.22
CA ASN A 116 -21.67 51.95 -52.11
C ASN A 116 -22.45 53.25 -51.83
N ILE A 117 -21.91 54.15 -51.00
CA ILE A 117 -22.50 55.49 -50.79
C ILE A 117 -22.24 56.37 -52.02
N GLU A 118 -23.30 56.80 -52.73
CA GLU A 118 -23.23 57.57 -53.97
C GLU A 118 -23.36 59.10 -53.80
N ASN A 119 -23.74 59.63 -52.62
CA ASN A 119 -24.10 61.04 -52.44
C ASN A 119 -23.03 61.90 -51.73
N VAL A 120 -22.76 63.11 -52.24
CA VAL A 120 -21.70 64.03 -51.74
C VAL A 120 -22.04 64.66 -50.38
N ALA A 121 -23.33 64.74 -50.00
CA ALA A 121 -23.76 65.22 -48.67
C ALA A 121 -23.41 64.23 -47.54
N GLU A 122 -23.13 62.97 -47.88
CA GLU A 122 -22.75 61.88 -46.96
C GLU A 122 -21.23 61.75 -46.84
N LEU A 123 -20.42 62.60 -47.49
CA LEU A 123 -18.95 62.51 -47.47
C LEU A 123 -18.33 62.82 -46.09
N PHE A 124 -18.99 63.66 -45.28
CA PHE A 124 -18.58 63.91 -43.89
C PHE A 124 -18.93 62.74 -42.97
N GLU A 125 -20.10 62.12 -43.15
CA GLU A 125 -20.52 60.92 -42.42
C GLU A 125 -19.68 59.70 -42.83
N TYR A 126 -19.30 59.60 -44.11
CA TYR A 126 -18.39 58.57 -44.64
C TYR A 126 -17.00 58.62 -43.98
N ARG A 127 -16.41 59.81 -43.83
CA ARG A 127 -15.11 59.95 -43.14
C ARG A 127 -15.19 59.58 -41.66
N ALA A 128 -16.27 59.96 -40.98
CA ALA A 128 -16.50 59.62 -39.59
C ALA A 128 -16.72 58.11 -39.40
N ALA A 129 -17.53 57.49 -40.27
CA ALA A 129 -17.80 56.05 -40.25
C ALA A 129 -16.55 55.22 -40.59
N LEU A 130 -15.74 55.65 -41.56
CA LEU A 130 -14.50 54.96 -41.93
C LEU A 130 -13.44 55.09 -40.82
N SER A 131 -13.36 56.25 -40.15
CA SER A 131 -12.52 56.41 -38.95
C SER A 131 -12.98 55.53 -37.79
N ALA A 132 -14.30 55.39 -37.59
CA ALA A 132 -14.86 54.52 -36.56
C ALA A 132 -14.60 53.04 -36.89
N MET A 133 -14.70 52.61 -38.16
CA MET A 133 -14.38 51.24 -38.55
C MET A 133 -12.91 50.88 -38.46
N LEU A 134 -12.01 51.81 -38.80
CA LEU A 134 -10.58 51.56 -38.61
C LEU A 134 -10.25 51.39 -37.13
N ARG A 135 -10.90 52.16 -36.26
CA ARG A 135 -10.77 52.01 -34.81
C ARG A 135 -11.37 50.69 -34.31
N LEU A 136 -12.55 50.34 -34.79
CA LEU A 136 -13.20 49.04 -34.54
C LEU A 136 -12.30 47.87 -34.94
N SER A 137 -11.68 47.94 -36.12
CA SER A 137 -10.77 46.90 -36.62
C SER A 137 -9.50 46.80 -35.79
N ASP A 138 -8.95 47.93 -35.31
CA ASP A 138 -7.78 47.94 -34.43
C ASP A 138 -8.13 47.33 -33.06
N ASP A 139 -9.30 47.63 -32.54
CA ASP A 139 -9.77 47.09 -31.26
C ASP A 139 -10.10 45.59 -31.36
N ILE A 140 -10.69 45.12 -32.48
CA ILE A 140 -10.84 43.68 -32.77
C ILE A 140 -9.47 42.99 -32.85
N GLY A 141 -8.48 43.61 -33.49
CA GLY A 141 -7.12 43.10 -33.53
C GLY A 141 -6.53 42.91 -32.12
N LYS A 142 -6.67 43.92 -31.25
CA LYS A 142 -6.22 43.82 -29.85
C LYS A 142 -7.00 42.79 -29.05
N MET A 143 -8.29 42.59 -29.31
CA MET A 143 -9.06 41.51 -28.68
C MET A 143 -8.52 40.14 -29.07
N ALA A 144 -8.27 39.93 -30.38
CA ALA A 144 -7.72 38.68 -30.89
C ALA A 144 -6.35 38.34 -30.28
N ASP A 145 -5.44 39.31 -30.20
CA ASP A 145 -4.11 39.13 -29.60
C ASP A 145 -4.20 38.69 -28.13
N ARG A 146 -5.18 39.24 -27.40
CA ARG A 146 -5.37 38.96 -25.97
C ARG A 146 -6.03 37.61 -25.72
N ILE A 147 -6.93 37.17 -26.60
CA ILE A 147 -7.48 35.81 -26.59
C ILE A 147 -6.37 34.78 -26.88
N LEU A 148 -5.47 35.08 -27.83
CA LEU A 148 -4.30 34.22 -28.09
C LEU A 148 -3.36 34.12 -26.89
N GLU A 149 -3.09 35.23 -26.20
CA GLU A 149 -2.28 35.20 -24.97
C GLU A 149 -2.93 34.33 -23.88
N MET A 150 -4.26 34.37 -23.74
CA MET A 150 -4.99 33.48 -22.83
C MET A 150 -4.83 32.02 -23.23
N ALA A 151 -4.97 31.70 -24.51
CA ALA A 151 -4.84 30.35 -25.04
C ALA A 151 -3.43 29.78 -24.78
N ASP A 152 -2.37 30.56 -25.01
CA ASP A 152 -0.99 30.15 -24.75
C ASP A 152 -0.74 29.84 -23.27
N ARG A 153 -1.25 30.68 -22.37
CA ARG A 153 -1.15 30.44 -20.92
C ARG A 153 -1.88 29.14 -20.52
N ILE A 154 -3.04 28.87 -21.10
CA ILE A 154 -3.79 27.63 -20.87
C ILE A 154 -3.01 26.41 -21.34
N LEU A 155 -2.34 26.50 -22.48
CA LEU A 155 -1.54 25.40 -23.04
C LEU A 155 -0.35 25.05 -22.14
N VAL A 156 0.40 26.05 -21.67
CA VAL A 156 1.51 25.84 -20.71
C VAL A 156 1.00 25.21 -19.40
N MET A 157 -0.20 25.57 -18.95
CA MET A 157 -0.80 24.95 -17.76
C MET A 157 -1.21 23.49 -18.03
N ALA A 158 -1.72 23.17 -19.21
CA ALA A 158 -2.07 21.79 -19.60
C ALA A 158 -0.84 20.87 -19.56
N ASP A 159 0.31 21.34 -20.04
CA ASP A 159 1.57 20.58 -19.97
C ASP A 159 2.01 20.31 -18.53
N ASN A 160 1.88 21.31 -17.64
CA ASN A 160 2.21 21.17 -16.23
C ASN A 160 1.27 20.18 -15.50
N ILE A 161 -0.02 20.16 -15.85
CA ILE A 161 -0.98 19.18 -15.33
C ILE A 161 -0.61 17.77 -15.81
N GLY A 162 -0.22 17.61 -17.08
CA GLY A 162 0.29 16.34 -17.61
C GLY A 162 1.49 15.81 -16.82
N ALA A 163 2.49 16.66 -16.56
CA ALA A 163 3.65 16.28 -15.76
C ALA A 163 3.31 15.92 -14.30
N MET A 164 2.31 16.57 -13.70
CA MET A 164 1.82 16.18 -12.37
C MET A 164 1.08 14.84 -12.40
N ALA A 165 0.30 14.56 -13.44
CA ALA A 165 -0.39 13.27 -13.60
C ALA A 165 0.62 12.11 -13.69
N ASP A 166 1.71 12.27 -14.42
CA ASP A 166 2.79 11.28 -14.49
C ASP A 166 3.43 11.03 -13.11
N ARG A 167 3.70 12.09 -12.34
CA ARG A 167 4.22 11.97 -10.97
C ARG A 167 3.25 11.25 -10.04
N ILE A 168 1.95 11.50 -10.20
CA ILE A 168 0.89 10.81 -9.43
C ILE A 168 0.89 9.31 -9.77
N LEU A 169 1.01 8.94 -11.04
CA LEU A 169 1.07 7.54 -11.47
C LEU A 169 2.29 6.81 -10.86
N ILE A 170 3.47 7.43 -10.93
CA ILE A 170 4.70 6.89 -10.34
C ILE A 170 4.55 6.72 -8.83
N THR A 171 3.95 7.71 -8.15
CA THR A 171 3.73 7.66 -6.70
C THR A 171 2.79 6.50 -6.33
N GLN A 172 1.71 6.28 -7.09
CA GLN A 172 0.81 5.14 -6.90
C GLN A 172 1.52 3.79 -7.13
N GLN A 173 2.35 3.69 -8.16
CA GLN A 173 3.14 2.48 -8.41
C GLN A 173 4.09 2.17 -7.24
N LEU A 174 4.76 3.20 -6.69
CA LEU A 174 5.66 3.05 -5.55
C LEU A 174 4.88 2.68 -4.28
N GLN A 175 3.73 3.30 -4.03
CA GLN A 175 2.83 2.91 -2.93
C GLN A 175 2.39 1.45 -3.04
N ASN A 176 2.00 0.99 -4.23
CA ASN A 176 1.62 -0.41 -4.45
C ASN A 176 2.79 -1.38 -4.16
N SER A 177 4.00 -1.04 -4.59
CA SER A 177 5.20 -1.83 -4.24
C SER A 177 5.47 -1.85 -2.73
N ASN A 178 5.32 -0.73 -2.04
CA ASN A 178 5.49 -0.67 -0.58
C ASN A 178 4.43 -1.50 0.16
N VAL A 179 3.18 -1.49 -0.31
CA VAL A 179 2.11 -2.33 0.25
C VAL A 179 2.44 -3.81 0.04
N ALA A 180 2.89 -4.21 -1.14
CA ALA A 180 3.31 -5.59 -1.43
C ALA A 180 4.48 -6.03 -0.54
N LEU A 181 5.49 -5.18 -0.37
CA LEU A 181 6.62 -5.44 0.53
C LEU A 181 6.14 -5.58 2.00
N THR A 182 5.26 -4.68 2.45
CA THR A 182 4.69 -4.74 3.80
C THR A 182 3.91 -6.03 4.02
N GLN A 183 3.10 -6.46 3.04
CA GLN A 183 2.37 -7.73 3.11
C GLN A 183 3.32 -8.94 3.17
N ALA A 184 4.40 -8.95 2.39
CA ALA A 184 5.40 -10.02 2.43
C ALA A 184 6.12 -10.10 3.79
N SER A 185 6.46 -8.95 4.38
CA SER A 185 7.03 -8.88 5.72
C SER A 185 6.05 -9.38 6.77
N ILE A 186 4.77 -8.96 6.73
CA ILE A 186 3.73 -9.46 7.64
C ILE A 186 3.56 -10.98 7.52
N LEU A 187 3.52 -11.52 6.29
CA LEU A 187 3.38 -12.96 6.07
C LEU A 187 4.59 -13.72 6.63
N THR A 188 5.79 -13.16 6.49
CA THR A 188 7.02 -13.72 7.07
C THR A 188 6.95 -13.70 8.60
N THR A 189 6.52 -12.59 9.20
CA THR A 189 6.32 -12.50 10.66
C THR A 189 5.24 -13.47 11.14
N GLN A 190 4.13 -13.61 10.42
CA GLN A 190 3.08 -14.58 10.74
C GLN A 190 3.61 -16.01 10.65
N THR A 191 4.40 -16.33 9.63
CA THR A 191 5.05 -17.64 9.50
C THR A 191 5.98 -17.91 10.68
N ASN A 192 6.80 -16.93 11.07
CA ASN A 192 7.68 -17.04 12.23
C ASN A 192 6.88 -17.17 13.54
N MET A 193 5.77 -16.44 13.69
CA MET A 193 4.88 -16.57 14.86
C MET A 193 4.18 -17.92 14.92
N VAL A 194 3.77 -18.49 13.79
CA VAL A 194 3.22 -19.86 13.73
C VAL A 194 4.30 -20.87 14.12
N ALA A 195 5.52 -20.74 13.62
CA ALA A 195 6.64 -21.59 14.04
C ALA A 195 6.93 -21.46 15.56
N MET A 196 6.82 -20.26 16.12
CA MET A 196 6.92 -20.04 17.57
C MET A 196 5.72 -20.62 18.35
N SER A 197 4.51 -20.58 17.78
CA SER A 197 3.32 -21.21 18.36
C SER A 197 3.45 -22.74 18.38
N ASP A 198 4.01 -23.33 17.33
CA ASP A 198 4.35 -24.75 17.29
C ASP A 198 5.43 -25.06 18.34
N SER A 199 6.35 -24.13 18.59
CA SER A 199 7.29 -24.23 19.72
C SER A 199 6.59 -24.22 21.10
N LEU A 200 5.36 -23.72 21.26
CA LEU A 200 4.60 -23.83 22.52
C LEU A 200 4.20 -25.29 22.83
N SER A 201 4.13 -26.15 21.80
CA SER A 201 4.03 -27.61 21.95
C SER A 201 5.21 -28.22 22.74
N SER A 202 6.37 -27.53 22.80
CA SER A 202 7.51 -27.97 23.63
C SER A 202 7.17 -28.08 25.13
N ILE A 203 6.14 -27.39 25.61
CA ILE A 203 5.66 -27.51 26.99
C ILE A 203 5.04 -28.89 27.24
N ALA A 204 4.27 -29.43 26.27
CA ALA A 204 3.72 -30.78 26.36
C ALA A 204 4.80 -31.87 26.24
N TYR A 205 5.83 -31.58 25.43
CA TYR A 205 7.00 -32.43 25.27
C TYR A 205 7.81 -32.57 26.58
N ASN A 206 8.23 -31.45 27.18
CA ASN A 206 8.97 -31.46 28.45
C ASN A 206 8.11 -31.97 29.62
N MET A 207 6.78 -31.79 29.59
CA MET A 207 5.87 -32.41 30.55
C MET A 207 5.92 -33.94 30.46
N THR A 208 5.81 -34.50 29.25
CA THR A 208 5.86 -35.95 29.02
C THR A 208 7.23 -36.52 29.40
N LEU A 209 8.31 -35.82 29.03
CA LEU A 209 9.68 -36.16 29.38
C LEU A 209 9.88 -36.17 30.90
N GLY A 210 9.31 -35.18 31.60
CA GLY A 210 9.32 -35.08 33.06
C GLY A 210 8.57 -36.22 33.74
N LEU A 211 7.40 -36.62 33.22
CA LEU A 211 6.63 -37.76 33.73
C LEU A 211 7.41 -39.07 33.60
N VAL A 212 7.97 -39.36 32.41
CA VAL A 212 8.80 -40.56 32.19
C VAL A 212 10.01 -40.57 33.12
N LYS A 213 10.66 -39.41 33.34
CA LYS A 213 11.74 -39.29 34.32
C LYS A 213 11.27 -39.60 35.74
N THR A 214 10.14 -39.04 36.17
CA THR A 214 9.58 -39.30 37.51
C THR A 214 9.30 -40.78 37.70
N ASP A 215 8.67 -41.44 36.74
CA ASP A 215 8.38 -42.88 36.79
C ASP A 215 9.66 -43.72 36.80
N ALA A 216 10.68 -43.31 36.02
CA ALA A 216 11.98 -43.97 35.99
C ALA A 216 12.72 -43.86 37.34
N VAL A 217 12.68 -42.70 38.00
CA VAL A 217 13.25 -42.50 39.34
C VAL A 217 12.51 -43.34 40.38
N VAL A 218 11.18 -43.46 40.29
CA VAL A 218 10.42 -44.33 41.19
C VAL A 218 10.87 -45.79 41.02
N LEU A 219 10.97 -46.28 39.78
CA LEU A 219 11.44 -47.63 39.50
C LEU A 219 12.88 -47.85 39.97
N GLU A 220 13.79 -46.89 39.76
CA GLU A 220 15.17 -46.95 40.24
C GLU A 220 15.23 -47.11 41.77
N ASN A 221 14.44 -46.32 42.50
CA ASN A 221 14.37 -46.40 43.95
C ASN A 221 13.76 -47.72 44.43
N ASP A 222 12.70 -48.20 43.77
CA ASP A 222 12.08 -49.49 44.08
C ASP A 222 13.07 -50.64 43.86
N MET A 223 13.81 -50.61 42.77
CA MET A 223 14.86 -51.60 42.50
C MET A 223 16.01 -51.49 43.51
N GLY A 224 16.44 -50.28 43.86
CA GLY A 224 17.47 -50.07 44.88
C GLY A 224 17.06 -50.56 46.28
N ALA A 225 15.77 -50.51 46.62
CA ALA A 225 15.24 -50.94 47.91
C ALA A 225 14.89 -52.43 48.01
N THR A 226 14.64 -53.08 46.86
CA THR A 226 14.20 -54.48 46.83
C THR A 226 15.35 -55.44 47.16
N THR A 227 15.17 -56.27 48.17
CA THR A 227 16.11 -57.34 48.54
C THR A 227 15.52 -58.71 48.20
N LEU A 228 16.24 -59.47 47.37
CA LEU A 228 15.80 -60.79 46.93
C LEU A 228 16.21 -61.89 47.92
N THR A 229 15.27 -62.78 48.21
CA THR A 229 15.44 -63.98 49.02
C THR A 229 14.81 -65.18 48.30
N SER A 230 15.09 -66.40 48.76
CA SER A 230 14.54 -67.63 48.16
C SER A 230 12.99 -67.72 48.23
N VAL A 231 12.33 -66.85 48.99
CA VAL A 231 10.88 -66.87 49.20
C VAL A 231 10.16 -65.76 48.42
N ASN A 232 10.76 -64.58 48.27
CA ASN A 232 10.09 -63.41 47.67
C ASN A 232 10.56 -63.08 46.23
N MET A 233 11.66 -63.67 45.76
CA MET A 233 12.28 -63.25 44.48
C MET A 233 11.34 -63.31 43.28
N ALA A 234 10.49 -64.34 43.15
CA ALA A 234 9.57 -64.45 42.03
C ALA A 234 8.53 -63.31 42.04
N THR A 235 7.92 -63.04 43.20
CA THR A 235 6.91 -62.00 43.35
C THR A 235 7.47 -60.60 43.17
N GLU A 236 8.63 -60.31 43.79
CA GLU A 236 9.26 -59.00 43.69
C GLU A 236 9.71 -58.71 42.25
N LEU A 237 10.34 -59.68 41.59
CA LEU A 237 10.80 -59.50 40.21
C LEU A 237 9.64 -59.39 39.21
N ASP A 238 8.53 -60.09 39.42
CA ASP A 238 7.34 -59.94 38.56
C ASP A 238 6.67 -58.57 38.75
N SER A 239 6.61 -58.05 39.98
CA SER A 239 6.16 -56.68 40.27
C SER A 239 7.05 -55.62 39.61
N LEU A 240 8.37 -55.76 39.73
CA LEU A 240 9.33 -54.87 39.08
C LEU A 240 9.24 -54.97 37.56
N ALA A 241 9.06 -56.18 37.01
CA ALA A 241 8.87 -56.38 35.58
C ALA A 241 7.61 -55.67 35.06
N ALA A 242 6.50 -55.74 35.80
CA ALA A 242 5.27 -55.04 35.46
C ALA A 242 5.47 -53.51 35.45
N ARG A 243 6.15 -52.95 36.46
CA ARG A 243 6.47 -51.51 36.52
C ARG A 243 7.39 -51.08 35.38
N THR A 244 8.37 -51.90 35.04
CA THR A 244 9.31 -51.64 33.94
C THR A 244 8.60 -51.65 32.59
N SER A 245 7.64 -52.56 32.40
CA SER A 245 6.82 -52.61 31.19
C SER A 245 5.96 -51.34 31.02
N LEU A 246 5.41 -50.79 32.10
CA LEU A 246 4.70 -49.51 32.08
C LEU A 246 5.63 -48.35 31.70
N LEU A 247 6.84 -48.31 32.27
CA LEU A 247 7.85 -47.30 31.94
C LEU A 247 8.29 -47.40 30.46
N LEU A 248 8.46 -48.62 29.94
CA LEU A 248 8.75 -48.85 28.53
C LEU A 248 7.64 -48.30 27.63
N ALA A 249 6.37 -48.56 27.96
CA ALA A 249 5.24 -48.02 27.20
C ALA A 249 5.22 -46.47 27.19
N GLY A 250 5.54 -45.85 28.32
CA GLY A 250 5.74 -44.39 28.40
C GLY A 250 6.90 -43.91 27.51
N THR A 251 8.02 -44.62 27.55
CA THR A 251 9.22 -44.33 26.74
C THR A 251 8.94 -44.51 25.23
N GLU A 252 8.18 -45.52 24.82
CA GLU A 252 7.78 -45.72 23.42
C GLU A 252 6.80 -44.64 22.92
N SER A 253 5.89 -44.19 23.79
CA SER A 253 4.99 -43.09 23.48
C SER A 253 5.77 -41.79 23.24
N LEU A 254 6.73 -41.50 24.12
CA LEU A 254 7.65 -40.38 23.99
C LEU A 254 8.51 -40.49 22.71
N TYR A 255 9.05 -41.68 22.42
CA TYR A 255 9.82 -41.94 21.20
C TYR A 255 9.00 -41.63 19.94
N THR A 256 7.74 -42.07 19.91
CA THR A 256 6.84 -41.83 18.78
C THR A 256 6.57 -40.34 18.60
N LEU A 257 6.34 -39.62 19.71
CA LEU A 257 6.16 -38.16 19.70
C LEU A 257 7.40 -37.46 19.12
N ILE A 258 8.61 -37.83 19.56
CA ILE A 258 9.87 -37.27 19.04
C ILE A 258 10.06 -37.58 17.56
N ASN A 259 9.72 -38.81 17.14
CA ASN A 259 9.86 -39.22 15.75
C ASN A 259 8.91 -38.47 14.80
N GLN A 260 7.68 -38.21 15.23
CA GLN A 260 6.73 -37.40 14.45
C GLN A 260 7.20 -35.94 14.39
N ASN A 261 7.68 -35.42 15.51
CA ASN A 261 8.15 -34.04 15.63
C ASN A 261 9.45 -33.79 14.85
N SER A 262 10.38 -34.74 14.80
CA SER A 262 11.63 -34.58 14.04
C SER A 262 11.41 -34.50 12.54
N GLN A 263 10.30 -35.03 12.02
CA GLN A 263 9.93 -34.90 10.62
C GLN A 263 9.40 -33.50 10.27
N SER A 264 8.90 -32.76 11.27
CA SER A 264 8.28 -31.44 11.09
C SER A 264 9.26 -30.27 11.31
N ALA A 265 10.50 -30.53 11.73
CA ALA A 265 11.62 -29.58 11.84
C ALA A 265 11.34 -28.26 12.63
N SER A 266 10.29 -28.20 13.45
CA SER A 266 9.77 -26.92 13.97
C SER A 266 9.94 -26.69 15.48
N HIS A 267 10.54 -27.61 16.23
CA HIS A 267 10.55 -27.48 17.69
C HIS A 267 11.85 -26.94 18.28
N PHE A 268 11.70 -26.00 19.21
CA PHE A 268 12.77 -25.49 20.05
C PHE A 268 13.19 -26.53 21.09
N ILE A 269 14.38 -27.09 20.93
CA ILE A 269 15.04 -27.90 21.95
C ILE A 269 15.67 -26.94 22.96
N ASN A 270 15.20 -26.96 24.21
CA ASN A 270 15.81 -26.15 25.28
C ASN A 270 16.84 -26.96 26.08
N SER A 271 17.62 -26.27 26.91
CA SER A 271 18.62 -26.93 27.78
C SER A 271 17.97 -28.01 28.68
N ASP A 272 16.75 -27.77 29.16
CA ASP A 272 16.05 -28.69 30.06
C ASP A 272 15.74 -30.03 29.38
N THR A 273 15.36 -30.03 28.11
CA THR A 273 15.15 -31.25 27.32
C THR A 273 16.40 -32.13 27.32
N LEU A 274 17.56 -31.54 27.04
CA LEU A 274 18.83 -32.27 26.98
C LEU A 274 19.24 -32.77 28.37
N THR A 275 19.03 -31.97 29.41
CA THR A 275 19.26 -32.38 30.79
C THR A 275 18.36 -33.57 31.18
N LEU A 276 17.06 -33.51 30.87
CA LEU A 276 16.12 -34.58 31.18
C LEU A 276 16.44 -35.89 30.45
N LEU A 277 16.90 -35.84 29.19
CA LEU A 277 17.38 -37.03 28.47
C LEU A 277 18.68 -37.58 29.05
N GLY A 278 19.61 -36.71 29.44
CA GLY A 278 20.82 -37.10 30.15
C GLY A 278 20.51 -37.79 31.49
N ASP A 279 19.54 -37.27 32.23
CA ASP A 279 19.05 -37.89 33.47
C ASP A 279 18.44 -39.27 33.20
N LEU A 280 17.58 -39.40 32.17
CA LEU A 280 17.00 -40.69 31.77
C LEU A 280 18.03 -41.73 31.33
N SER A 281 19.08 -41.30 30.62
CA SER A 281 20.22 -42.17 30.28
C SER A 281 20.97 -42.63 31.53
N THR A 282 21.13 -41.74 32.52
CA THR A 282 21.78 -42.05 33.79
C THR A 282 20.95 -43.03 34.61
N ILE A 283 19.63 -42.84 34.66
CA ILE A 283 18.70 -43.74 35.35
C ILE A 283 18.70 -45.13 34.69
N ASN A 284 18.65 -45.24 33.36
CA ASN A 284 18.73 -46.56 32.70
C ASN A 284 20.03 -47.31 32.99
N LYS A 285 21.15 -46.58 33.12
CA LYS A 285 22.41 -47.16 33.58
C LYS A 285 22.28 -47.69 35.01
N ALA A 286 21.65 -46.94 35.92
CA ALA A 286 21.40 -47.39 37.29
C ALA A 286 20.48 -48.62 37.34
N LEU A 287 19.40 -48.66 36.56
CA LEU A 287 18.52 -49.82 36.42
C LEU A 287 19.29 -51.06 35.94
N SER A 288 20.20 -50.90 34.97
CA SER A 288 21.05 -51.98 34.47
C SER A 288 21.99 -52.52 35.55
N LEU A 289 22.59 -51.64 36.36
CA LEU A 289 23.42 -52.05 37.51
C LEU A 289 22.61 -52.80 38.57
N SER A 290 21.37 -52.37 38.83
CA SER A 290 20.46 -53.08 39.74
C SER A 290 20.11 -54.49 39.24
N LEU A 291 19.90 -54.66 37.93
CA LEU A 291 19.72 -56.00 37.34
C LEU A 291 20.96 -56.88 37.48
N GLU A 292 22.16 -56.32 37.31
CA GLU A 292 23.39 -57.07 37.53
C GLU A 292 23.53 -57.53 38.99
N ALA A 293 23.18 -56.65 39.94
CA ALA A 293 23.14 -56.99 41.36
C ALA A 293 22.14 -58.13 41.64
N TYR A 294 20.93 -58.06 41.09
CA TYR A 294 19.94 -59.13 41.22
C TYR A 294 20.38 -60.44 40.61
N ALA A 295 20.98 -60.43 39.41
CA ALA A 295 21.52 -61.63 38.79
C ALA A 295 22.56 -62.31 39.72
N ASN A 296 23.42 -61.52 40.36
CA ASN A 296 24.37 -62.03 41.34
C ASN A 296 23.68 -62.61 42.58
N THR A 297 22.68 -61.92 43.15
CA THR A 297 21.92 -62.44 44.29
C THR A 297 21.18 -63.74 43.95
N ILE A 298 20.54 -63.81 42.77
CA ILE A 298 19.85 -65.01 42.27
C ILE A 298 20.83 -66.18 42.17
N ASN A 299 22.03 -65.96 41.60
CA ASN A 299 23.06 -67.01 41.52
C ASN A 299 23.49 -67.53 42.89
N GLN A 300 23.54 -66.67 43.91
CA GLN A 300 23.91 -67.06 45.27
C GLN A 300 22.80 -67.86 45.99
N ILE A 301 21.53 -67.50 45.77
CA ILE A 301 20.38 -68.15 46.44
C ILE A 301 19.78 -69.31 45.65
N ALA A 302 20.14 -69.47 44.36
CA ALA A 302 19.65 -70.53 43.49
C ALA A 302 19.77 -71.95 44.09
N PRO A 303 20.88 -72.35 44.75
CA PRO A 303 20.99 -73.69 45.34
C PRO A 303 19.99 -73.97 46.47
N LEU A 304 19.44 -72.93 47.08
CA LEU A 304 18.51 -72.98 48.22
C LEU A 304 17.05 -72.73 47.80
N THR A 305 16.80 -72.54 46.50
CA THR A 305 15.51 -72.12 45.97
C THR A 305 14.85 -73.24 45.17
N GLN A 306 13.52 -73.34 45.23
CA GLN A 306 12.79 -74.33 44.46
C GLN A 306 12.84 -73.99 42.96
N ILE A 307 12.97 -75.00 42.11
CA ILE A 307 13.09 -74.84 40.65
C ILE A 307 11.98 -73.96 40.04
N PRO A 308 10.69 -74.10 40.41
CA PRO A 308 9.64 -73.24 39.87
C PRO A 308 9.85 -71.75 40.17
N VAL A 309 10.23 -71.43 41.41
CA VAL A 309 10.49 -70.04 41.85
C VAL A 309 11.69 -69.46 41.11
N LEU A 310 12.75 -70.26 40.91
CA LEU A 310 13.92 -69.84 40.15
C LEU A 310 13.59 -69.61 38.67
N SER A 311 12.79 -70.50 38.07
CA SER A 311 12.30 -70.36 36.69
C SER A 311 11.51 -69.06 36.51
N ASP A 312 10.55 -68.78 37.39
CA ASP A 312 9.72 -67.57 37.30
C ASP A 312 10.56 -66.30 37.51
N ALA A 313 11.46 -66.30 38.48
CA ALA A 313 12.38 -65.20 38.74
C ALA A 313 13.31 -64.92 37.54
N THR A 314 13.87 -65.97 36.92
CA THR A 314 14.72 -65.81 35.72
C THR A 314 13.92 -65.32 34.52
N ALA A 315 12.66 -65.74 34.37
CA ALA A 315 11.78 -65.24 33.32
C ALA A 315 11.45 -63.74 33.51
N SER A 316 11.21 -63.30 34.74
CA SER A 316 10.99 -61.88 35.07
C SER A 316 12.26 -61.05 34.88
N MET A 317 13.44 -61.57 35.24
CA MET A 317 14.73 -60.93 34.96
C MET A 317 14.98 -60.75 33.46
N LEU A 318 14.71 -61.76 32.64
CA LEU A 318 14.85 -61.67 31.19
C LEU A 318 13.92 -60.60 30.59
N ARG A 319 12.68 -60.52 31.08
CA ARG A 319 11.73 -59.45 30.71
C ARG A 319 12.27 -58.07 31.09
N LEU A 320 12.69 -57.90 32.34
CA LEU A 320 13.29 -56.66 32.85
C LEU A 320 14.49 -56.21 31.99
N THR A 321 15.45 -57.10 31.74
CA THR A 321 16.63 -56.80 30.94
C THR A 321 16.25 -56.43 29.51
N THR A 322 15.28 -57.13 28.92
CA THR A 322 14.80 -56.85 27.56
C THR A 322 14.14 -55.47 27.49
N ASP A 323 13.29 -55.14 28.46
CA ASP A 323 12.55 -53.88 28.47
C ASP A 323 13.48 -52.69 28.75
N ILE A 324 14.42 -52.81 29.70
CA ILE A 324 15.45 -51.79 29.97
C ILE A 324 16.39 -51.60 28.76
N GLY A 325 16.75 -52.69 28.09
CA GLY A 325 17.52 -52.64 26.84
C GLY A 325 16.78 -51.85 25.75
N LYS A 326 15.51 -52.16 25.51
CA LYS A 326 14.68 -51.43 24.55
C LYS A 326 14.52 -49.95 24.91
N MET A 327 14.30 -49.63 26.20
CA MET A 327 14.23 -48.23 26.64
C MET A 327 15.53 -47.49 26.35
N SER A 328 16.67 -48.12 26.63
CA SER A 328 18.00 -47.55 26.37
C SER A 328 18.22 -47.28 24.88
N ASP A 329 17.89 -48.24 24.02
CA ASP A 329 17.97 -48.08 22.57
C ASP A 329 17.08 -46.92 22.09
N ARG A 330 15.84 -46.85 22.59
CA ARG A 330 14.91 -45.76 22.25
C ARG A 330 15.41 -44.40 22.74
N ILE A 331 15.98 -44.32 23.93
CA ILE A 331 16.55 -43.06 24.47
C ILE A 331 17.75 -42.60 23.65
N MET A 332 18.60 -43.52 23.22
CA MET A 332 19.72 -43.21 22.33
C MET A 332 19.21 -42.69 20.97
N GLU A 333 18.26 -43.39 20.34
CA GLU A 333 17.67 -42.94 19.08
C GLU A 333 16.94 -41.58 19.22
N MET A 334 16.28 -41.31 20.35
CA MET A 334 15.67 -40.01 20.65
C MET A 334 16.74 -38.91 20.73
N THR A 335 17.85 -39.21 21.39
CA THR A 335 18.98 -38.28 21.53
C THR A 335 19.56 -37.93 20.16
N ASP A 336 19.79 -38.91 19.29
CA ASP A 336 20.28 -38.68 17.94
C ASP A 336 19.34 -37.79 17.12
N LYS A 337 18.03 -38.04 17.17
CA LYS A 337 17.04 -37.21 16.47
C LYS A 337 17.03 -35.78 16.99
N ILE A 338 17.21 -35.59 18.29
CA ILE A 338 17.25 -34.27 18.91
C ILE A 338 18.51 -33.50 18.54
N ILE A 339 19.65 -34.18 18.43
CA ILE A 339 20.90 -33.58 17.93
C ILE A 339 20.69 -33.09 16.48
N VAL A 340 20.13 -33.92 15.60
CA VAL A 340 19.84 -33.52 14.21
C VAL A 340 18.87 -32.34 14.13
N MET A 341 17.85 -32.31 15.00
CA MET A 341 16.95 -31.16 15.09
C MET A 341 17.68 -29.90 15.56
N ALA A 342 18.57 -29.99 16.55
CA ALA A 342 19.36 -28.87 17.04
C ALA A 342 20.26 -28.29 15.94
N ASP A 343 20.91 -29.14 15.13
CA ASP A 343 21.73 -28.69 13.99
C ASP A 343 20.90 -27.96 12.93
N ASN A 344 19.70 -28.46 12.61
CA ASN A 344 18.79 -27.82 11.66
C ASN A 344 18.31 -26.44 12.15
N ILE A 345 18.08 -26.27 13.45
CA ILE A 345 17.75 -24.98 14.06
C ILE A 345 18.94 -24.02 13.96
N GLY A 346 20.17 -24.51 14.19
CA GLY A 346 21.40 -23.72 13.99
C GLY A 346 21.51 -23.20 12.55
N LEU A 347 21.33 -24.07 11.55
CA LEU A 347 21.33 -23.69 10.14
C LEU A 347 20.20 -22.71 9.79
N MET A 348 18.99 -22.87 10.36
CA MET A 348 17.90 -21.91 10.19
C MET A 348 18.23 -20.55 10.82
N SER A 349 18.84 -20.53 12.00
CA SER A 349 19.29 -19.31 12.67
C SER A 349 20.29 -18.55 11.79
N ASP A 350 21.27 -19.24 11.22
CA ASP A 350 22.23 -18.62 10.29
C ASP A 350 21.54 -18.02 9.05
N ARG A 351 20.53 -18.72 8.50
CA ARG A 351 19.73 -18.21 7.37
C ARG A 351 18.87 -16.99 7.76
N ILE A 352 18.33 -16.95 8.98
CA ILE A 352 17.57 -15.80 9.48
C ILE A 352 18.49 -14.59 9.60
N VAL A 353 19.67 -14.74 10.21
CA VAL A 353 20.67 -13.66 10.32
C VAL A 353 21.07 -13.17 8.93
N THR A 354 21.38 -14.08 8.01
CA THR A 354 21.72 -13.71 6.62
C THR A 354 20.57 -12.95 5.93
N THR A 355 19.32 -13.35 6.18
CA THR A 355 18.15 -12.67 5.62
C THR A 355 17.97 -11.28 6.22
N GLN A 356 18.21 -11.12 7.53
CA GLN A 356 18.17 -9.83 8.21
C GLN A 356 19.26 -8.88 7.69
N ASP A 357 20.48 -9.36 7.46
CA ASP A 357 21.57 -8.58 6.87
C ASP A 357 21.22 -8.11 5.44
N LEU A 358 20.62 -8.98 4.63
CA LEU A 358 20.13 -8.62 3.29
C LEU A 358 18.98 -7.59 3.35
N GLN A 359 18.05 -7.74 4.29
CA GLN A 359 16.98 -6.78 4.51
C GLN A 359 17.52 -5.41 4.93
N GLN A 360 18.47 -5.38 5.87
CA GLN A 360 19.15 -4.16 6.31
C GLN A 360 19.85 -3.47 5.14
N THR A 361 20.60 -4.22 4.34
CA THR A 361 21.27 -3.70 3.13
C THR A 361 20.27 -3.12 2.13
N ASN A 362 19.12 -3.77 1.90
CA ASN A 362 18.08 -3.26 1.01
C ASN A 362 17.42 -1.98 1.53
N ILE A 363 17.23 -1.84 2.84
CA ILE A 363 16.73 -0.61 3.46
C ILE A 363 17.72 0.53 3.24
N GLU A 364 19.01 0.29 3.42
CA GLU A 364 20.07 1.29 3.18
C GLU A 364 20.12 1.73 1.72
N LEU A 365 20.04 0.80 0.76
CA LEU A 365 19.98 1.11 -0.68
C LEU A 365 18.74 1.94 -1.05
N THR A 366 17.59 1.59 -0.47
CA THR A 366 16.34 2.33 -0.68
C THR A 366 16.44 3.74 -0.12
N GLY A 367 16.98 3.89 1.10
CA GLY A 367 17.22 5.18 1.73
C GLY A 367 18.19 6.06 0.92
N GLY A 368 19.29 5.49 0.43
CA GLY A 368 20.24 6.19 -0.43
C GLY A 368 19.60 6.67 -1.74
N SER A 369 18.81 5.81 -2.39
CA SER A 369 18.08 6.16 -3.62
C SER A 369 17.08 7.30 -3.38
N LEU A 370 16.39 7.28 -2.23
CA LEU A 370 15.42 8.32 -1.86
C LEU A 370 16.10 9.67 -1.60
N LEU A 371 17.24 9.67 -0.92
CA LEU A 371 18.07 10.87 -0.71
C LEU A 371 18.60 11.42 -2.04
N THR A 372 19.05 10.57 -2.97
CA THR A 372 19.47 11.00 -4.30
C THR A 372 18.30 11.64 -5.07
N ALA A 373 17.11 11.04 -5.04
CA ALA A 373 15.92 11.60 -5.69
C ALA A 373 15.50 12.95 -5.10
N GLN A 374 15.56 13.10 -3.77
CA GLN A 374 15.30 14.37 -3.09
C GLN A 374 16.34 15.44 -3.47
N SER A 375 17.62 15.08 -3.54
CA SER A 375 18.70 15.98 -3.95
C SER A 375 18.54 16.47 -5.39
N VAL A 376 18.17 15.58 -6.32
CA VAL A 376 17.87 15.94 -7.71
C VAL A 376 16.66 16.88 -7.75
N THR A 377 15.59 16.57 -7.03
CA THR A 377 14.38 17.41 -6.98
C THR A 377 14.68 18.81 -6.45
N LEU A 378 15.45 18.92 -5.36
CA LEU A 378 15.88 20.20 -4.80
C LEU A 378 16.76 20.99 -5.77
N THR A 379 17.66 20.30 -6.48
CA THR A 379 18.50 20.92 -7.52
C THR A 379 17.64 21.49 -8.65
N VAL A 380 16.64 20.74 -9.10
CA VAL A 380 15.69 21.19 -10.13
C VAL A 380 14.90 22.42 -9.65
N ILE A 381 14.34 22.38 -8.44
CA ILE A 381 13.62 23.53 -7.85
C ILE A 381 14.52 24.77 -7.79
N LYS A 382 15.78 24.62 -7.35
CA LYS A 382 16.75 25.73 -7.28
C LYS A 382 17.11 26.33 -8.63
N ASN A 383 17.05 25.55 -9.72
CA ASN A 383 17.33 26.05 -11.06
C ASN A 383 16.13 26.78 -11.70
N PHE A 384 14.94 26.65 -11.12
CA PHE A 384 13.71 27.32 -11.56
C PHE A 384 13.36 28.56 -10.72
N LEU A 385 14.07 28.81 -9.63
CA LEU A 385 14.06 30.05 -8.85
C LEU A 385 15.24 30.92 -9.27
#